data_AF-A0A1D9CWA9-F1
#
_entry.id   AF-A0A1D9CWA9-F1
#
_cell.length_a   1.000
_cell.length_b   1.000
_cell.length_c   1.000
_cell.angle_alpha   90.00
_cell.angle_beta   90.00
_cell.angle_gamma   90.00
#
_symmetry.space_group_name_H-M   'P 1'
#
loop_
_entity.id
_entity.type
_entity.pdbx_description
1 polymer ?
#
loop_
_entity_poly.entity_id
_entity_poly.type
_entity_poly.pdbx_seq_one_letter_code
_entity_poly.pdbx_strand_id
1 'polypeptide(L)'
;MKDYISGDYASADYDKRAQGYDWVGVMVRAESDQQIDIKVRSRSDIKKQTCQFDGKATLMGQDAAHGTIFQAQANDSTVFFQFKDNMLTIDSPNKYALNYFCSGGASLAGEYQKLTEDLAI
;
A
#
# COMPACT_ATOMS: atom_id res chain seq x y z
N MET A 1 -17.51 7.73 1.15
CA MET A 1 -16.64 6.68 0.56
C MET A 1 -15.18 7.10 0.64
N LYS A 2 -14.81 8.30 0.14
CA LYS A 2 -13.46 8.88 0.21
C LYS A 2 -12.78 8.79 1.58
N ASP A 3 -13.50 9.08 2.68
CA ASP A 3 -12.88 9.18 4.01
C ASP A 3 -12.54 7.82 4.65
N TYR A 4 -13.23 6.73 4.23
CA TYR A 4 -12.98 5.41 4.80
C TYR A 4 -11.68 4.79 4.29
N ILE A 5 -11.38 4.99 3.01
CA ILE A 5 -10.20 4.46 2.33
C ILE A 5 -9.00 5.40 2.38
N SER A 6 -9.22 6.72 2.44
CA SER A 6 -8.12 7.67 2.64
C SER A 6 -7.54 7.51 4.04
N GLY A 7 -6.21 7.57 4.11
CA GLY A 7 -5.45 7.40 5.33
C GLY A 7 -4.12 6.74 5.06
N ASP A 8 -3.41 6.48 6.14
CA ASP A 8 -2.12 5.83 6.10
C ASP A 8 -2.22 4.41 6.63
N TYR A 9 -1.49 3.51 6.00
CA TYR A 9 -1.47 2.10 6.32
C TYR A 9 -0.03 1.65 6.47
N ALA A 10 0.23 0.66 7.33
CA ALA A 10 1.56 0.11 7.46
C ALA A 10 1.55 -1.40 7.70
N SER A 11 2.67 -2.06 7.36
CA SER A 11 2.86 -3.46 7.68
C SER A 11 2.88 -3.67 9.20
N ALA A 12 2.54 -4.88 9.66
CA ALA A 12 2.46 -5.20 11.10
C ALA A 12 3.74 -4.89 11.89
N ASP A 13 4.90 -4.91 11.22
CA ASP A 13 6.19 -4.59 11.84
C ASP A 13 6.41 -3.08 12.08
N TYR A 14 5.51 -2.20 11.63
CA TYR A 14 5.56 -0.75 11.90
C TYR A 14 5.57 -0.42 13.40
N ASP A 15 4.87 -1.19 14.22
CA ASP A 15 4.87 -1.00 15.69
C ASP A 15 6.23 -1.30 16.31
N LYS A 16 7.05 -2.12 15.64
CA LYS A 16 8.41 -2.48 16.06
C LYS A 16 9.47 -1.60 15.41
N ARG A 17 9.10 -0.52 14.71
CA ARG A 17 10.05 0.38 14.03
C ARG A 17 11.13 0.94 14.97
N ALA A 18 10.78 1.19 16.23
CA ALA A 18 11.73 1.67 17.24
C ALA A 18 12.82 0.63 17.58
N GLN A 19 12.58 -0.65 17.27
CA GLN A 19 13.51 -1.77 17.51
C GLN A 19 14.38 -2.10 16.28
N GLY A 20 14.25 -1.34 15.19
CA GLY A 20 15.05 -1.53 13.98
C GLY A 20 14.46 -2.48 12.93
N TYR A 21 13.20 -2.90 13.08
CA TYR A 21 12.52 -3.74 12.10
C TYR A 21 12.24 -2.97 10.80
N ASP A 22 12.34 -3.68 9.68
CA ASP A 22 11.92 -3.17 8.38
C ASP A 22 10.39 -3.07 8.34
N TRP A 23 9.88 -1.92 7.91
CA TRP A 23 8.45 -1.71 7.70
C TRP A 23 8.21 -0.98 6.38
N VAL A 24 7.01 -1.18 5.86
CA VAL A 24 6.53 -0.54 4.64
C VAL A 24 5.25 0.20 4.97
N GLY A 25 5.23 1.49 4.65
CA GLY A 25 4.08 2.37 4.82
C GLY A 25 3.45 2.73 3.48
N VAL A 26 2.14 2.83 3.47
CA VAL A 26 1.30 3.10 2.30
C VAL A 26 0.39 4.28 2.62
N MET A 27 0.62 5.40 1.95
CA MET A 27 -0.24 6.57 2.01
C MET A 27 -1.28 6.48 0.90
N VAL A 28 -2.56 6.55 1.27
CA VAL A 28 -3.69 6.56 0.33
C VAL A 28 -4.42 7.88 0.44
N ARG A 29 -4.59 8.57 -0.68
CA ARG A 29 -5.31 9.85 -0.75
C ARG A 29 -6.32 9.78 -1.90
N ALA A 30 -7.60 10.01 -1.62
CA ALA A 30 -8.61 9.99 -2.67
C ALA A 30 -8.59 11.28 -3.51
N GLU A 31 -8.34 11.16 -4.82
CA GLU A 31 -8.48 12.27 -5.77
C GLU A 31 -9.95 12.48 -6.14
N SER A 32 -10.66 11.40 -6.47
CA SER A 32 -12.09 11.40 -6.84
C SER A 32 -12.81 10.19 -6.23
N ASP A 33 -14.10 10.03 -6.51
CA ASP A 33 -14.84 8.84 -6.06
C ASP A 33 -14.40 7.56 -6.79
N GLN A 34 -13.68 7.71 -7.90
CA GLN A 34 -13.21 6.59 -8.74
C GLN A 34 -11.69 6.48 -8.82
N GLN A 35 -10.93 7.40 -8.23
CA GLN A 35 -9.47 7.42 -8.31
C GLN A 35 -8.83 7.79 -6.98
N ILE A 36 -7.75 7.08 -6.67
CA ILE A 36 -6.91 7.31 -5.50
C ILE A 36 -5.45 7.42 -5.90
N ASP A 37 -4.72 8.29 -5.22
CA ASP A 37 -3.27 8.31 -5.22
C ASP A 37 -2.76 7.36 -4.14
N ILE A 38 -1.78 6.53 -4.52
CA ILE A 38 -1.12 5.58 -3.64
C ILE A 38 0.37 5.87 -3.67
N LYS A 39 0.94 6.04 -2.49
CA LYS A 39 2.39 6.21 -2.32
C LYS A 39 2.88 5.22 -1.28
N VAL A 40 3.82 4.38 -1.67
CA VAL A 40 4.45 3.40 -0.78
C VAL A 40 5.87 3.84 -0.53
N ARG A 41 6.27 3.81 0.74
CA ARG A 41 7.62 4.11 1.20
C ARG A 41 8.04 3.09 2.25
N SER A 42 9.26 2.56 2.16
CA SER A 42 9.92 1.89 3.28
C SER A 42 10.84 2.86 4.03
N ARG A 43 11.28 2.47 5.22
CA ARG A 43 12.35 3.12 5.99
C ARG A 43 13.49 3.66 5.14
N SER A 44 13.93 4.88 5.46
CA SER A 44 15.03 5.64 4.87
C SER A 44 16.16 5.96 5.87
N ASP A 45 15.98 5.60 7.15
CA ASP A 45 16.75 6.10 8.30
C ASP A 45 18.04 5.33 8.61
N ILE A 46 18.13 4.03 8.26
CA ILE A 46 19.30 3.17 8.57
C ILE A 46 20.02 2.65 7.30
N LYS A 47 19.29 2.41 6.20
CA LYS A 47 19.84 2.03 4.88
C LYS A 47 19.03 2.72 3.77
N LYS A 48 19.61 2.83 2.55
CA LYS A 48 18.91 3.33 1.34
C LYS A 48 17.50 2.75 1.27
N GLN A 49 16.50 3.61 1.01
CA GLN A 49 15.10 3.19 0.82
C GLN A 49 15.05 1.96 -0.08
N THR A 50 14.55 0.86 0.47
CA THR A 50 14.48 -0.42 -0.24
C THR A 50 13.23 -0.48 -1.09
N CYS A 51 12.11 0.11 -0.64
CA CYS A 51 10.84 0.17 -1.36
C CYS A 51 10.33 1.59 -1.65
N GLN A 52 10.06 1.88 -2.93
CA GLN A 52 9.33 3.06 -3.37
C GLN A 52 8.34 2.72 -4.47
N PHE A 53 7.09 3.15 -4.30
CA PHE A 53 6.07 3.12 -5.34
C PHE A 53 5.23 4.40 -5.28
N ASP A 54 4.92 4.96 -6.44
CA ASP A 54 3.99 6.07 -6.60
C ASP A 54 3.09 5.73 -7.78
N GLY A 55 1.78 5.71 -7.56
CA GLY A 55 0.84 5.33 -8.60
C GLY A 55 -0.57 5.81 -8.34
N LYS A 56 -1.33 5.93 -9.44
CA LYS A 56 -2.76 6.21 -9.39
C LYS A 56 -3.52 4.91 -9.58
N ALA A 57 -4.48 4.65 -8.70
CA ALA A 57 -5.33 3.49 -8.80
C ALA A 57 -6.78 3.91 -9.09
N THR A 58 -7.45 3.13 -9.93
CA THR A 58 -8.81 3.38 -10.39
C THR A 58 -9.76 2.35 -9.78
N LEU A 59 -10.95 2.77 -9.37
CA LEU A 59 -11.96 1.92 -8.76
C LEU A 59 -12.39 0.82 -9.75
N MET A 60 -12.25 -0.43 -9.34
CA MET A 60 -12.75 -1.59 -10.07
C MET A 60 -14.17 -1.97 -9.65
N GLY A 61 -14.44 -1.87 -8.34
CA GLY A 61 -15.72 -2.28 -7.79
C GLY A 61 -15.73 -2.20 -6.28
N GLN A 62 -16.93 -2.31 -5.72
CA GLN A 62 -17.16 -2.36 -4.29
C GLN A 62 -18.25 -3.39 -4.02
N ASP A 63 -17.97 -4.33 -3.12
CA ASP A 63 -18.95 -5.30 -2.64
C ASP A 63 -18.75 -5.61 -1.15
N ALA A 64 -19.75 -6.22 -0.51
CA ALA A 64 -19.70 -6.50 0.93
C ALA A 64 -18.78 -7.68 1.29
N ALA A 65 -18.51 -8.59 0.36
CA ALA A 65 -17.67 -9.76 0.60
C ALA A 65 -16.18 -9.40 0.55
N HIS A 66 -15.77 -8.56 -0.40
CA HIS A 66 -14.40 -8.19 -0.70
C HIS A 66 -14.07 -6.74 -0.30
N GLY A 67 -15.05 -5.88 -0.02
CA GLY A 67 -14.81 -4.47 0.28
C GLY A 67 -14.65 -3.65 -1.00
N THR A 68 -13.83 -2.59 -0.95
CA THR A 68 -13.58 -1.73 -2.11
C THR A 68 -12.26 -2.11 -2.77
N ILE A 69 -12.27 -2.31 -4.09
CA ILE A 69 -11.09 -2.73 -4.86
C ILE A 69 -10.71 -1.65 -5.87
N PHE A 70 -9.45 -1.24 -5.83
CA PHE A 70 -8.83 -0.40 -6.84
C PHE A 70 -7.74 -1.16 -7.58
N GLN A 71 -7.47 -0.76 -8.81
CA GLN A 71 -6.36 -1.30 -9.61
C GLN A 71 -5.44 -0.20 -10.10
N ALA A 72 -4.14 -0.46 -10.16
CA ALA A 72 -3.16 0.36 -10.87
C ALA A 72 -2.34 -0.51 -11.83
N GLN A 73 -1.88 0.08 -12.93
CA GLN A 73 -0.85 -0.56 -13.74
C GLN A 73 0.54 -0.12 -13.29
N ALA A 74 1.45 -1.07 -13.12
CA ALA A 74 2.81 -0.85 -12.69
C ALA A 74 3.75 -1.93 -13.26
N ASN A 75 4.84 -1.52 -13.91
CA ASN A 75 5.86 -2.41 -14.52
C ASN A 75 5.25 -3.58 -15.33
N ASP A 76 4.39 -3.26 -16.31
CA ASP A 76 3.69 -4.23 -17.16
C ASP A 76 2.83 -5.26 -16.40
N SER A 77 2.48 -4.95 -15.16
CA SER A 77 1.57 -5.74 -14.35
C SER A 77 0.45 -4.88 -13.76
N THR A 78 -0.57 -5.58 -13.27
CA THR A 78 -1.70 -4.97 -12.56
C THR A 78 -1.52 -5.21 -11.07
N VAL A 79 -1.68 -4.16 -10.28
CA VAL A 79 -1.65 -4.19 -8.82
C VAL A 79 -3.07 -3.91 -8.32
N PHE A 80 -3.57 -4.77 -7.45
CA PHE A 80 -4.87 -4.64 -6.80
C PHE A 80 -4.68 -4.13 -5.38
N PHE A 81 -5.53 -3.17 -5.01
CA PHE A 81 -5.59 -2.57 -3.69
C PHE A 81 -7.00 -2.80 -3.15
N GLN A 82 -7.12 -3.74 -2.21
CA GLN A 82 -8.37 -4.12 -1.60
C GLN A 82 -8.47 -3.52 -0.20
N PHE A 83 -9.53 -2.78 0.06
CA PHE A 83 -9.80 -2.13 1.33
C PHE A 83 -11.00 -2.79 2.02
N LYS A 84 -10.77 -3.39 3.18
CA LYS A 84 -11.80 -4.06 3.98
C LYS A 84 -11.44 -4.02 5.46
N ASP A 85 -12.41 -3.73 6.33
CA ASP A 85 -12.23 -3.76 7.79
C ASP A 85 -10.98 -3.00 8.30
N ASN A 86 -10.73 -1.78 7.80
CA ASN A 86 -9.53 -0.97 8.07
C ASN A 86 -8.19 -1.64 7.72
N MET A 87 -8.22 -2.62 6.83
CA MET A 87 -7.06 -3.29 6.28
C MET A 87 -6.96 -3.01 4.79
N LEU A 88 -5.76 -2.71 4.33
CA LEU A 88 -5.38 -2.63 2.93
C LEU A 88 -4.63 -3.90 2.57
N THR A 89 -5.13 -4.65 1.59
CA THR A 89 -4.41 -5.77 0.99
C THR A 89 -3.90 -5.34 -0.38
N ILE A 90 -2.60 -5.49 -0.60
CA ILE A 90 -1.98 -5.26 -1.91
C ILE A 90 -1.61 -6.60 -2.51
N ASP A 91 -2.09 -6.88 -3.72
CA ASP A 91 -1.75 -8.10 -4.45
C ASP A 91 -1.56 -7.82 -5.94
N SER A 92 -0.97 -8.76 -6.67
CA SER A 92 -0.81 -8.70 -8.11
C SER A 92 -0.84 -10.12 -8.70
N PRO A 93 -1.42 -10.33 -9.89
CA PRO A 93 -1.25 -11.57 -10.64
C PRO A 93 0.23 -11.92 -10.88
N ASN A 94 1.09 -10.89 -11.00
CA ASN A 94 2.54 -11.06 -11.08
C ASN A 94 3.22 -10.54 -9.80
N LYS A 95 3.23 -11.36 -8.75
CA LYS A 95 3.89 -11.03 -7.47
C LYS A 95 5.38 -10.66 -7.63
N TYR A 96 6.05 -11.18 -8.64
CA TYR A 96 7.44 -10.82 -8.92
C TYR A 96 7.61 -9.37 -9.35
N ALA A 97 6.62 -8.80 -10.06
CA ALA A 97 6.61 -7.38 -10.43
C ALA A 97 6.64 -6.48 -9.20
N LEU A 98 5.99 -6.92 -8.11
CA LEU A 98 5.94 -6.19 -6.84
C LEU A 98 7.27 -6.16 -6.09
N ASN A 99 8.17 -7.11 -6.36
CA ASN A 99 9.50 -7.13 -5.75
C ASN A 99 10.42 -6.04 -6.33
N TYR A 100 10.19 -5.63 -7.59
CA TYR A 100 10.99 -4.58 -8.23
C TYR A 100 10.85 -3.24 -7.52
N PHE A 101 9.65 -2.93 -6.99
CA PHE A 101 9.45 -1.71 -6.21
C PHE A 101 10.25 -1.69 -4.91
N CYS A 102 10.66 -2.87 -4.46
CA CYS A 102 11.38 -3.13 -3.21
C CYS A 102 12.86 -3.54 -3.44
N SER A 103 13.46 -3.11 -4.56
CA SER A 103 14.84 -3.44 -4.94
C SER A 103 15.15 -4.95 -4.98
N GLY A 104 14.13 -5.80 -5.16
CA GLY A 104 14.23 -7.25 -5.22
C GLY A 104 14.39 -7.96 -3.87
N GLY A 105 14.49 -7.25 -2.74
CA GLY A 105 14.73 -7.82 -1.41
C GLY A 105 13.46 -8.08 -0.59
N ALA A 106 12.37 -7.36 -0.89
CA ALA A 106 11.06 -7.50 -0.26
C ALA A 106 9.96 -7.44 -1.32
N SER A 107 8.71 -7.70 -0.94
CA SER A 107 7.55 -7.56 -1.83
C SER A 107 6.64 -6.46 -1.32
N LEU A 108 6.02 -5.70 -2.23
CA LEU A 108 4.89 -4.83 -1.92
C LEU A 108 3.62 -5.64 -1.62
N ALA A 109 3.56 -6.93 -2.00
CA ALA A 109 2.42 -7.76 -1.72
C ALA A 109 2.30 -8.01 -0.21
N GLY A 110 1.11 -7.78 0.34
CA GLY A 110 0.88 -8.00 1.77
C GLY A 110 -0.35 -7.28 2.30
N GLU A 111 -0.53 -7.43 3.61
CA GLU A 111 -1.59 -6.79 4.39
C GLU A 111 -1.01 -5.62 5.18
N TYR A 112 -1.73 -4.51 5.16
CA TYR A 112 -1.36 -3.25 5.78
C TYR A 112 -2.52 -2.76 6.64
N GLN A 113 -2.24 -2.51 7.90
CA GLN A 113 -3.23 -2.04 8.85
C GLN A 113 -3.33 -0.52 8.78
N LYS A 114 -4.56 0.01 8.77
CA LYS A 114 -4.79 1.45 8.82
C LYS A 114 -4.26 2.00 10.15
N LEU A 115 -3.43 3.02 10.06
CA LEU A 115 -2.92 3.74 11.20
C LEU A 115 -3.97 4.71 11.73
N THR A 116 -4.00 4.90 13.04
CA THR A 116 -4.79 5.93 13.71
C THR A 116 -4.10 7.30 13.69
N GLU A 117 -2.79 7.31 13.41
CA GLU A 117 -1.93 8.49 13.33
C GLU A 117 -1.32 8.60 11.92
N ASP A 118 -0.86 9.79 11.54
CA ASP A 118 -0.17 9.99 10.26
C ASP A 118 1.13 9.18 10.21
N LEU A 119 1.44 8.63 9.04
CA LEU A 119 2.66 7.86 8.83
C LEU A 119 3.87 8.79 9.00
N ALA A 120 4.66 8.55 10.04
CA ALA A 120 5.96 9.19 10.19
C ALA A 120 6.96 8.55 9.20
N ILE A 121 7.27 9.26 8.12
CA ILE A 121 8.25 8.87 7.07
C ILE A 121 9.48 9.75 7.16
#